data_AF-A0A8B7DE64-F1
#
_entry.id   AF-A0A8B7DE64-F1
#
_cell.length_a   1.000
_cell.length_b   1.000
_cell.length_c   1.000
_cell.angle_alpha   90.00
_cell.angle_beta   90.00
_cell.angle_gamma   90.00
#
_symmetry.space_group_name_H-M   'P 1'
#
loop_
_entity.id
_entity.type
_entity.pdbx_description
1 polymer ?
#
loop_
_entity_poly.entity_id
_entity_poly.type
_entity_poly.pdbx_seq_one_letter_code
_entity_poly.pdbx_strand_id
1 'polypeptide(L)'
;MLLCVWCVSKNMNNLEMVLKLDNSNNLELKYGLSSLHAWIRFFEMVLHIGYKLETQKWQSRAIEDKENVMQVKKRIQTEFMNQMGLVVDFPKSGGSGTSNDGNTARRAFANYQSTAKILKVDETLLFYFYIILVTLSSGFEIDTVKFKEFCITALKLYMSKYSWHGTISTQNFSSWPCHHC
;
A
#
# COMPACT_ATOMS: atom_id res chain seq x y z
N MET A 1 7.29 14.65 -0.53
CA MET A 1 8.71 14.23 -0.53
C MET A 1 8.87 12.73 -0.22
N LEU A 2 8.31 12.18 0.86
CA LEU A 2 8.39 10.74 1.17
C LEU A 2 7.38 9.84 0.45
N LEU A 3 6.22 10.36 0.04
CA LEU A 3 5.28 9.59 -0.78
C LEU A 3 5.78 9.34 -2.22
N CYS A 4 6.70 10.17 -2.72
CA CYS A 4 7.39 9.90 -3.99
C CYS A 4 8.26 8.65 -3.88
N VAL A 5 8.89 8.41 -2.71
CA VAL A 5 9.57 7.14 -2.43
C VAL A 5 8.59 5.99 -2.51
N TRP A 6 7.39 6.14 -1.91
CA TRP A 6 6.38 5.08 -1.86
C TRP A 6 5.67 4.80 -3.19
N CYS A 7 5.54 5.80 -4.04
CA CYS A 7 4.85 5.70 -5.33
C CYS A 7 5.78 5.59 -6.54
N VAL A 8 7.09 5.84 -6.39
CA VAL A 8 8.03 5.92 -7.51
C VAL A 8 9.35 5.26 -7.13
N SER A 9 9.51 3.98 -7.47
CA SER A 9 10.71 3.44 -8.15
C SER A 9 10.92 1.95 -7.85
N LYS A 10 11.68 1.30 -8.75
CA LYS A 10 12.26 -0.03 -8.60
C LYS A 10 13.24 -0.15 -7.41
N ASN A 11 13.49 0.94 -6.68
CA ASN A 11 14.59 1.09 -5.72
C ASN A 11 14.14 1.35 -4.28
N MET A 12 12.84 1.25 -3.95
CA MET A 12 12.33 1.41 -2.57
C MET A 12 13.02 0.50 -1.54
N ASN A 13 13.48 -0.68 -1.98
CA ASN A 13 14.17 -1.63 -1.13
C ASN A 13 15.64 -1.26 -0.88
N ASN A 14 16.07 -0.06 -1.30
CA ASN A 14 17.40 0.48 -1.03
C ASN A 14 17.29 1.78 -0.21
N LEU A 15 17.39 1.64 1.11
CA LEU A 15 17.28 2.75 2.07
C LEU A 15 18.30 3.86 1.81
N GLU A 16 19.52 3.49 1.43
CA GLU A 16 20.60 4.45 1.18
C GLU A 16 20.29 5.33 -0.04
N MET A 17 19.79 4.74 -1.12
CA MET A 17 19.35 5.51 -2.29
C MET A 17 18.17 6.42 -1.94
N VAL A 18 17.18 5.90 -1.21
CA VAL A 18 16.00 6.66 -0.78
C VAL A 18 16.38 7.89 0.05
N LEU A 19 17.33 7.75 0.98
CA LEU A 19 17.79 8.84 1.84
C LEU A 19 18.64 9.87 1.10
N LYS A 20 19.32 9.46 0.02
CA LYS A 20 20.16 10.31 -0.84
C LYS A 20 19.40 11.01 -1.96
N LEU A 21 18.10 10.73 -2.15
CA LEU A 21 17.28 11.41 -3.15
C LEU A 21 17.09 12.88 -2.77
N ASP A 22 17.95 13.74 -3.32
CA ASP A 22 17.73 15.18 -3.32
C ASP A 22 16.67 15.54 -4.35
N ASN A 23 15.55 16.10 -3.89
CA ASN A 23 14.44 16.54 -4.71
C ASN A 23 14.31 18.08 -4.73
N SER A 24 15.31 18.81 -4.23
CA SER A 24 15.32 20.28 -4.14
C SER A 24 15.00 20.97 -5.46
N ASN A 25 15.41 20.37 -6.59
CA ASN A 25 15.20 20.89 -7.94
C ASN A 25 14.09 20.18 -8.73
N ASN A 26 13.25 19.37 -8.07
CA ASN A 26 12.25 18.59 -8.77
C ASN A 26 11.01 19.44 -9.11
N LEU A 27 10.90 19.85 -10.37
CA LEU A 27 9.78 20.61 -10.94
C LEU A 27 8.41 19.93 -10.74
N GLU A 28 8.37 18.63 -10.46
CA GLU A 28 7.14 17.88 -10.21
C GLU A 28 6.54 18.16 -8.82
N LEU A 29 7.32 18.73 -7.89
CA LEU A 29 6.82 19.15 -6.57
C LEU A 29 5.67 20.16 -6.68
N LYS A 30 5.58 20.90 -7.79
CA LYS A 30 4.48 21.84 -8.08
C LYS A 30 3.11 21.18 -8.17
N TYR A 31 3.04 19.89 -8.49
CA TYR A 31 1.79 19.14 -8.58
C TYR A 31 1.27 18.71 -7.19
N GLY A 32 2.08 18.88 -6.15
CA GLY A 32 1.71 18.58 -4.78
C GLY A 32 1.50 17.08 -4.54
N LEU A 33 0.99 16.77 -3.34
CA LEU A 33 0.70 15.41 -2.93
C LEU A 33 -0.81 15.24 -2.73
N SER A 34 -1.42 14.31 -3.46
CA SER A 34 -2.81 13.97 -3.25
C SER A 34 -2.98 13.05 -2.05
N SER A 35 -3.52 13.58 -0.95
CA SER A 35 -3.82 12.81 0.26
C SER A 35 -4.80 11.67 -0.03
N LEU A 36 -5.83 11.90 -0.85
CA LEU A 36 -6.78 10.86 -1.27
C LEU A 36 -6.07 9.67 -1.95
N HIS A 37 -5.21 9.94 -2.93
CA HIS A 37 -4.47 8.88 -3.62
C HIS A 37 -3.49 8.18 -2.68
N ALA A 38 -2.89 8.90 -1.72
CA ALA A 38 -2.03 8.27 -0.71
C ALA A 38 -2.78 7.18 0.08
N TRP A 39 -4.00 7.46 0.56
CA TRP A 39 -4.83 6.47 1.24
C TRP A 39 -5.09 5.23 0.39
N ILE A 40 -5.53 5.43 -0.85
CA ILE A 40 -5.87 4.34 -1.78
C ILE A 40 -4.63 3.49 -2.09
N ARG A 41 -3.50 4.13 -2.46
CA ARG A 41 -2.28 3.42 -2.84
C ARG A 41 -1.65 2.66 -1.69
N PHE A 42 -1.65 3.22 -0.49
CA PHE A 42 -1.18 2.49 0.70
C PHE A 42 -2.05 1.28 1.00
N PHE A 43 -3.38 1.40 0.84
CA PHE A 43 -4.28 0.28 1.06
C PHE A 43 -4.07 -0.83 0.02
N GLU A 44 -3.98 -0.48 -1.27
CA GLU A 44 -3.66 -1.44 -2.34
C GLU A 44 -2.32 -2.16 -2.09
N MET A 45 -1.29 -1.44 -1.65
CA MET A 45 0.00 -2.02 -1.31
C MET A 45 -0.13 -3.04 -0.16
N VAL A 46 -0.83 -2.66 0.91
CA VAL A 46 -1.05 -3.53 2.07
C VAL A 46 -1.85 -4.78 1.72
N LEU A 47 -2.86 -4.67 0.85
CA LEU A 47 -3.60 -5.81 0.29
C LEU A 47 -2.67 -6.75 -0.46
N HIS A 48 -1.80 -6.22 -1.35
CA HIS A 48 -0.86 -7.02 -2.11
C HIS A 48 0.15 -7.78 -1.24
N ILE A 49 0.60 -7.17 -0.14
CA ILE A 49 1.44 -7.86 0.85
C ILE A 49 0.66 -9.01 1.46
N GLY A 50 -0.56 -8.77 1.94
CA GLY A 50 -1.41 -9.80 2.55
C GLY A 50 -1.70 -10.97 1.61
N TYR A 51 -1.94 -10.71 0.32
CA TYR A 51 -2.21 -11.75 -0.68
C TYR A 51 -1.02 -12.66 -0.94
N LYS A 52 0.21 -12.14 -0.78
CA LYS A 52 1.45 -12.82 -1.16
C LYS A 52 2.30 -13.22 0.04
N LEU A 53 1.78 -13.06 1.25
CA LEU A 53 2.54 -13.27 2.48
C LEU A 53 3.07 -14.70 2.61
N GLU A 54 2.32 -15.68 2.13
CA GLU A 54 2.69 -17.09 2.18
C GLU A 54 3.76 -17.45 1.16
N THR A 55 3.70 -16.86 -0.05
CA THR A 55 4.68 -17.15 -1.11
C THR A 55 5.93 -16.29 -0.99
N GLN A 56 5.82 -15.11 -0.37
CA GLN A 56 6.87 -14.09 -0.25
C GLN A 56 7.56 -13.82 -1.59
N LYS A 57 6.78 -13.82 -2.68
CA LYS A 57 7.27 -13.55 -4.03
C LYS A 57 6.65 -12.27 -4.53
N TRP A 58 7.48 -11.38 -5.09
CA TRP A 58 6.97 -10.20 -5.78
C TRP A 58 6.06 -10.58 -6.96
N GLN A 59 6.49 -11.55 -7.78
CA GLN A 59 5.78 -11.97 -8.98
C GLN A 59 5.29 -13.42 -8.85
N SER A 60 3.97 -13.59 -8.88
CA SER A 60 3.29 -14.90 -8.88
C SER A 60 3.22 -15.44 -10.31
N ARG A 61 4.34 -15.93 -10.84
CA ARG A 61 4.42 -16.44 -12.23
C ARG A 61 3.95 -17.88 -12.36
N ALA A 62 4.26 -18.72 -11.35
CA ALA A 62 3.83 -20.11 -11.33
C ALA A 62 2.30 -20.23 -11.14
N ILE A 63 1.71 -21.29 -11.68
CA ILE A 63 0.26 -21.54 -11.59
C ILE A 63 -0.15 -21.68 -10.11
N GLU A 64 0.60 -22.46 -9.35
CA GLU A 64 0.39 -22.65 -7.90
C GLU A 64 0.42 -21.32 -7.12
N ASP A 65 1.38 -20.42 -7.43
CA ASP A 65 1.45 -19.11 -6.79
C ASP A 65 0.21 -18.25 -7.10
N LYS A 66 -0.34 -18.36 -8.32
CA LYS A 66 -1.55 -17.62 -8.72
C LYS A 66 -2.79 -18.18 -8.05
N GLU A 67 -2.91 -19.50 -7.96
CA GLU A 67 -4.00 -20.17 -7.26
C GLU A 67 -4.00 -19.81 -5.77
N ASN A 68 -2.82 -19.82 -5.13
CA ASN A 68 -2.72 -19.41 -3.73
C ASN A 68 -3.16 -17.96 -3.52
N VAL A 69 -2.65 -17.03 -4.34
CA VAL A 69 -3.06 -15.61 -4.27
C VAL A 69 -4.56 -15.45 -4.44
N MET A 70 -5.19 -16.21 -5.35
CA MET A 70 -6.63 -16.16 -5.57
C MET A 70 -7.42 -16.67 -4.34
N GLN A 71 -7.01 -17.79 -3.75
CA GLN A 71 -7.63 -18.34 -2.54
C GLN A 71 -7.49 -17.39 -1.35
N VAL A 72 -6.29 -16.86 -1.12
CA VAL A 72 -5.99 -15.92 -0.04
C VAL A 72 -6.77 -14.61 -0.24
N LYS A 73 -6.82 -14.08 -1.47
CA LYS A 73 -7.63 -12.90 -1.79
C LYS A 73 -9.11 -13.11 -1.46
N LYS A 74 -9.69 -14.24 -1.86
CA LYS A 74 -11.10 -14.57 -1.56
C LYS A 74 -11.37 -14.65 -0.05
N ARG A 75 -10.45 -15.28 0.71
CA ARG A 75 -10.52 -15.32 2.18
C ARG A 75 -10.53 -13.91 2.76
N ILE A 76 -9.56 -13.08 2.38
CA ILE A 76 -9.42 -11.71 2.88
C ILE A 76 -10.65 -10.87 2.56
N GLN A 77 -11.16 -10.93 1.33
CA GLN A 77 -12.39 -10.22 0.94
C GLN A 77 -13.58 -10.62 1.80
N THR A 78 -13.73 -11.93 2.07
CA THR A 78 -14.79 -12.47 2.92
C THR A 78 -14.65 -11.98 4.36
N GLU A 79 -13.44 -12.00 4.91
CA GLU A 79 -13.17 -11.55 6.28
C GLU A 79 -13.38 -10.04 6.45
N PHE A 80 -12.97 -9.21 5.49
CA PHE A 80 -13.26 -7.77 5.50
C PHE A 80 -14.77 -7.49 5.49
N MET A 81 -15.52 -8.22 4.67
CA MET A 81 -16.97 -8.07 4.63
C MET A 81 -17.60 -8.51 5.96
N ASN A 82 -17.25 -9.69 6.47
CA ASN A 82 -17.86 -10.25 7.67
C ASN A 82 -17.49 -9.51 8.95
N GLN A 83 -16.23 -9.07 9.09
CA GLN A 83 -15.74 -8.46 10.33
C GLN A 83 -15.84 -6.92 10.33
N MET A 84 -15.84 -6.29 9.15
CA MET A 84 -15.77 -4.82 9.05
C MET A 84 -16.86 -4.22 8.16
N GLY A 85 -17.68 -5.04 7.49
CA GLY A 85 -18.66 -4.55 6.50
C GLY A 85 -17.99 -3.79 5.35
N LEU A 86 -16.79 -4.22 4.95
CA LEU A 86 -16.01 -3.58 3.88
C LEU A 86 -15.92 -4.50 2.67
N VAL A 87 -16.33 -3.98 1.51
CA VAL A 87 -16.14 -4.64 0.21
C VAL A 87 -14.81 -4.15 -0.37
N VAL A 88 -13.81 -5.03 -0.44
CA VAL A 88 -12.44 -4.68 -0.85
C VAL A 88 -12.05 -5.38 -2.15
N ASP A 89 -11.33 -4.67 -3.00
CA ASP A 89 -10.68 -5.20 -4.21
C ASP A 89 -11.62 -5.89 -5.21
N PHE A 90 -12.86 -5.38 -5.32
CA PHE A 90 -13.82 -5.76 -6.35
C PHE A 90 -13.87 -4.70 -7.46
N PRO A 91 -13.92 -5.09 -8.75
CA PRO A 91 -14.16 -4.14 -9.83
C PRO A 91 -15.49 -3.42 -9.64
N LYS A 92 -15.54 -2.11 -9.91
CA LYS A 92 -16.83 -1.38 -9.94
C LYS A 92 -17.59 -1.72 -11.23
N SER A 93 -18.91 -1.85 -11.13
CA SER A 93 -19.80 -1.97 -12.30
C SER A 93 -19.64 -0.73 -13.19
N GLY A 94 -19.14 -0.92 -14.42
CA GLY A 94 -18.80 0.18 -15.34
C GLY A 94 -17.34 0.23 -15.80
N GLY A 95 -16.48 -0.70 -15.34
CA GLY A 95 -15.18 -0.99 -15.96
C GLY A 95 -14.00 -0.12 -15.51
N SER A 96 -14.22 0.92 -14.68
CA SER A 96 -13.14 1.75 -14.13
C SER A 96 -13.17 1.78 -12.60
N GLY A 97 -12.02 1.47 -12.00
CA GLY A 97 -11.81 1.50 -10.56
C GLY A 97 -12.20 0.23 -9.83
N THR A 98 -11.76 0.16 -8.57
CA THR A 98 -12.08 -0.93 -7.64
C THR A 98 -12.85 -0.38 -6.43
N SER A 99 -13.41 -1.25 -5.60
CA SER A 99 -14.07 -0.89 -4.34
C SER A 99 -13.11 -0.32 -3.27
N ASN A 100 -11.81 -0.24 -3.58
CA ASN A 100 -10.77 0.37 -2.74
C ASN A 100 -10.77 1.89 -2.87
N ASP A 101 -11.91 2.53 -2.70
CA ASP A 101 -11.96 3.99 -2.67
C ASP A 101 -11.43 4.56 -1.34
N GLY A 102 -11.38 5.89 -1.28
CA GLY A 102 -10.86 6.59 -0.11
C GLY A 102 -11.62 6.29 1.18
N ASN A 103 -12.92 5.96 1.12
CA ASN A 103 -13.69 5.62 2.31
C ASN A 103 -13.29 4.23 2.81
N THR A 104 -13.21 3.25 1.92
CA THR A 104 -12.74 1.89 2.25
C THR A 104 -11.34 1.93 2.87
N ALA A 105 -10.39 2.65 2.24
CA ALA A 105 -9.02 2.77 2.74
C ALA A 105 -8.95 3.41 4.13
N ARG A 106 -9.66 4.53 4.35
CA ARG A 106 -9.70 5.21 5.65
C ARG A 106 -10.28 4.31 6.74
N ARG A 107 -11.38 3.60 6.47
CA ARG A 107 -12.01 2.68 7.43
C ARG A 107 -11.11 1.49 7.77
N ALA A 108 -10.38 0.96 6.79
CA ALA A 108 -9.44 -0.13 7.01
C ALA A 108 -8.28 0.30 7.92
N PHE A 109 -7.64 1.43 7.63
CA PHE A 109 -6.52 1.93 8.43
C PHE A 109 -6.93 2.47 9.80
N ALA A 110 -8.13 3.05 9.94
CA ALA A 110 -8.65 3.45 11.26
C ALA A 110 -8.84 2.24 12.20
N ASN A 111 -9.06 1.04 11.65
CA ASN A 111 -9.13 -0.22 12.38
C ASN A 111 -7.90 -1.09 12.07
N TYR A 112 -6.70 -0.49 12.17
CA TYR A 112 -5.45 -1.14 11.74
C TYR A 112 -5.20 -2.49 12.41
N GLN A 113 -5.65 -2.72 13.66
CA GLN A 113 -5.50 -4.01 14.35
C GLN A 113 -6.31 -5.13 13.67
N SER A 114 -7.58 -4.86 13.37
CA SER A 114 -8.44 -5.81 12.65
C SER A 114 -7.91 -6.06 11.24
N THR A 115 -7.48 -5.00 10.56
CA THR A 115 -6.86 -5.08 9.24
C THR A 115 -5.57 -5.91 9.27
N ALA A 116 -4.70 -5.71 10.25
CA ALA A 116 -3.48 -6.48 10.46
C ALA A 116 -3.79 -7.97 10.63
N LYS A 117 -4.78 -8.28 11.47
CA LYS A 117 -5.23 -9.66 11.73
C LYS A 117 -5.77 -10.35 10.47
N ILE A 118 -6.66 -9.68 9.72
CA ILE A 118 -7.26 -10.23 8.49
C ILE A 118 -6.18 -10.52 7.44
N LEU A 119 -5.28 -9.56 7.25
CA LEU A 119 -4.21 -9.64 6.26
C LEU A 119 -3.00 -10.45 6.71
N LYS A 120 -2.91 -10.77 8.00
CA LYS A 120 -1.73 -11.34 8.67
C LYS A 120 -0.47 -10.47 8.50
N VAL A 121 -0.65 -9.15 8.39
CA VAL A 121 0.44 -8.15 8.26
C VAL A 121 0.81 -7.62 9.64
N ASP A 122 2.03 -7.11 9.78
CA ASP A 122 2.54 -6.51 11.01
C ASP A 122 1.69 -5.30 11.44
N GLU A 123 1.10 -5.38 12.63
CA GLU A 123 0.20 -4.36 13.17
C GLU A 123 0.89 -3.01 13.34
N THR A 124 2.14 -3.02 13.84
CA THR A 124 2.92 -1.81 14.07
C THR A 124 3.18 -1.07 12.77
N LEU A 125 3.42 -1.79 11.68
CA LEU A 125 3.55 -1.19 10.36
C LEU A 125 2.26 -0.49 9.91
N LEU A 126 1.09 -1.13 10.10
CA LEU A 126 -0.18 -0.51 9.72
C LEU A 126 -0.51 0.71 10.59
N PHE A 127 -0.16 0.68 11.87
CA PHE A 127 -0.23 1.84 12.74
C PHE A 127 0.61 3.00 12.20
N TYR A 128 1.86 2.76 11.81
CA TYR A 128 2.71 3.79 11.21
C TYR A 128 2.09 4.37 9.93
N PHE A 129 1.54 3.53 9.04
CA PHE A 129 0.88 4.01 7.82
C PHE A 129 -0.35 4.86 8.13
N TYR A 130 -1.16 4.43 9.09
CA TYR A 130 -2.32 5.19 9.52
C TYR A 130 -1.93 6.60 10.02
N ILE A 131 -0.93 6.70 10.90
CA ILE A 131 -0.46 8.00 11.41
C ILE A 131 0.11 8.87 10.29
N ILE A 132 0.89 8.30 9.35
CA ILE A 132 1.41 9.02 8.18
C ILE A 132 0.25 9.61 7.36
N LEU A 133 -0.75 8.79 7.05
CA LEU A 133 -1.87 9.18 6.21
C LEU A 133 -2.80 10.21 6.88
N VAL A 134 -3.04 10.08 8.19
CA VAL A 134 -3.75 11.09 8.99
C VAL A 134 -2.99 12.41 8.99
N THR A 135 -1.69 12.39 9.26
CA THR A 135 -0.85 13.60 9.31
C THR A 135 -0.90 14.36 7.98
N LEU A 136 -0.77 13.65 6.87
CA LEU A 136 -0.86 14.21 5.52
C LEU A 136 -2.24 14.77 5.16
N SER A 137 -3.28 14.26 5.81
CA SER A 137 -4.67 14.68 5.58
C SER A 137 -5.16 15.69 6.63
N SER A 138 -4.30 16.09 7.57
CA SER A 138 -4.70 16.81 8.77
C SER A 138 -5.04 18.28 8.51
N GLY A 139 -4.46 18.87 7.45
CA GLY A 139 -4.60 20.29 7.15
C GLY A 139 -3.75 21.21 8.03
N PHE A 140 -2.97 20.66 8.97
CA PHE A 140 -2.06 21.43 9.82
C PHE A 140 -0.67 21.53 9.23
N GLU A 141 0.10 22.50 9.72
CA GLU A 141 1.54 22.56 9.46
C GLU A 141 2.24 21.34 10.08
N ILE A 142 3.13 20.72 9.32
CA ILE A 142 3.83 19.49 9.70
C ILE A 142 5.29 19.84 10.00
N ASP A 143 5.77 19.47 11.19
CA ASP A 143 7.20 19.46 11.51
C ASP A 143 7.90 18.44 10.60
N THR A 144 8.59 18.97 9.58
CA THR A 144 9.18 18.15 8.51
C THR A 144 10.31 17.27 8.99
N VAL A 145 11.02 17.65 10.06
CA VAL A 145 12.13 16.88 10.63
C VAL A 145 11.56 15.66 11.34
N LYS A 146 10.62 15.86 12.28
CA LYS A 146 9.99 14.76 13.02
C LYS A 146 9.20 13.83 12.09
N PHE A 147 8.46 14.40 11.14
CA PHE A 147 7.70 13.61 10.18
C PHE A 147 8.61 12.75 9.30
N LYS A 148 9.78 13.27 8.90
CA LYS A 148 10.77 12.51 8.13
C LYS A 148 11.31 11.34 8.95
N GLU A 149 11.70 11.56 10.20
CA GLU A 149 12.18 10.49 11.09
C GLU A 149 11.13 9.40 11.33
N PHE A 150 9.87 9.80 11.50
CA PHE A 150 8.74 8.88 11.63
C PHE A 150 8.57 8.00 10.39
N CYS A 151 8.60 8.61 9.20
CA CYS A 151 8.50 7.87 7.94
C CYS A 151 9.70 6.93 7.72
N ILE A 152 10.91 7.33 8.11
CA ILE A 152 12.10 6.48 8.02
C ILE A 152 11.97 5.26 8.93
N THR A 153 11.44 5.43 10.14
CA THR A 153 11.17 4.32 11.07
C THR A 153 10.18 3.32 10.46
N ALA A 154 9.09 3.82 9.89
CA ALA A 154 8.11 2.98 9.19
C ALA A 154 8.73 2.23 7.99
N LEU A 155 9.56 2.91 7.20
CA LEU A 155 10.25 2.32 6.05
C LEU A 155 11.24 1.22 6.47
N LYS A 156 12.03 1.44 7.53
CA LYS A 156 12.94 0.42 8.07
C LYS A 156 12.18 -0.83 8.49
N LEU A 157 11.05 -0.66 9.17
CA LEU A 157 10.19 -1.79 9.56
C LEU A 157 9.66 -2.52 8.34
N TYR A 158 9.11 -1.80 7.35
CA TYR A 158 8.64 -2.36 6.09
C TYR A 158 9.74 -3.20 5.42
N MET A 159 10.93 -2.63 5.22
CA MET A 159 12.05 -3.31 4.57
C MET A 159 12.50 -4.56 5.33
N SER A 160 12.51 -4.51 6.67
CA SER A 160 12.91 -5.66 7.49
C SER A 160 11.96 -6.86 7.38
N LYS A 161 10.67 -6.62 7.12
CA LYS A 161 9.62 -7.65 7.09
C LYS A 161 9.20 -8.06 5.67
N TYR A 162 9.28 -7.13 4.72
CA TYR A 162 8.65 -7.23 3.40
C TYR A 162 9.61 -6.87 2.26
N SER A 163 10.92 -7.06 2.43
CA SER A 163 11.93 -6.82 1.38
C SER A 163 11.69 -7.60 0.09
N TRP A 164 10.99 -8.73 0.16
CA TRP A 164 10.57 -9.54 -0.98
C TRP A 164 9.45 -8.90 -1.81
N HIS A 165 8.69 -7.96 -1.23
CA HIS A 165 7.62 -7.26 -1.92
C HIS A 165 8.23 -6.10 -2.73
N GLY A 166 8.40 -6.37 -4.04
CA GLY A 166 8.76 -5.33 -5.00
C GLY A 166 7.65 -4.27 -5.03
N THR A 167 8.01 -3.05 -4.65
CA THR A 167 7.07 -1.96 -4.45
C THR A 167 6.41 -1.58 -5.78
N ILE A 168 5.16 -1.12 -5.69
CA ILE A 168 4.35 -0.76 -6.85
C ILE A 168 5.04 0.41 -7.57
N SER A 169 5.83 0.11 -8.60
CA SER A 169 6.13 1.10 -9.64
C SER A 169 4.85 1.31 -10.43
N THR A 170 4.50 2.56 -10.67
CA THR A 170 3.38 3.02 -11.50
C THR A 170 3.52 2.65 -12.99
N GLN A 171 4.12 1.50 -13.33
CA GLN A 171 4.34 1.09 -14.73
C GLN A 171 3.79 -0.27 -15.15
N ASN A 172 3.14 -1.07 -14.28
CA ASN A 172 2.56 -2.34 -14.73
C ASN A 172 1.09 -2.50 -14.36
N PHE A 173 0.23 -1.67 -14.98
CA PHE A 173 -1.20 -1.98 -15.12
C PHE A 173 -1.48 -2.98 -16.26
N SER A 174 -0.44 -3.55 -16.89
CA SER A 174 -0.55 -4.42 -18.07
C SER A 174 -0.37 -5.92 -17.81
N SER A 175 -0.27 -6.38 -16.56
CA SER A 175 -0.01 -7.81 -16.27
C SER A 175 -0.99 -8.49 -15.32
N TRP A 176 -2.14 -7.89 -15.03
CA TRP A 176 -3.28 -8.68 -14.55
C TRP A 176 -3.93 -9.34 -15.76
N PRO A 177 -3.97 -10.69 -15.83
CA PRO A 177 -4.70 -11.34 -16.89
C PRO A 177 -6.18 -11.04 -16.66
N CYS A 178 -6.72 -10.10 -17.42
CA CYS A 178 -8.12 -10.11 -17.81
C CYS A 178 -8.34 -11.44 -18.55
N HIS A 179 -8.64 -12.50 -17.81
CA HIS A 179 -9.27 -13.67 -18.38
C HIS A 179 -10.68 -13.24 -18.78
N HIS A 180 -10.82 -13.14 -20.10
CA HIS A 180 -12.01 -12.96 -20.90
C HIS A 180 -13.25 -13.62 -20.29
N CYS A 181 -14.29 -12.80 -20.08
CA CYS A 181 -15.64 -12.90 -20.68
C CYS A 181 -16.56 -11.89 -19.99
#